data_AF-A0A937YFB7-F1
#
_entry.id   AF-A0A937YFB7-F1
#
_cell.length_a   1.000
_cell.length_b   1.000
_cell.length_c   1.000
_cell.angle_alpha   90.00
_cell.angle_beta   90.00
_cell.angle_gamma   90.00
#
_symmetry.space_group_name_H-M   'P 1'
#
loop_
_entity.id
_entity.type
_entity.pdbx_description
1 polymer ?
#
loop_
_entity_poly.entity_id
_entity_poly.type
_entity_poly.pdbx_seq_one_letter_code
_entity_poly.pdbx_strand_id
1 'polypeptide(L)'
;MTALKGFAWVLIFQCAGEIIAQVVSGLWPGPVIGMLMLALALAWPPLREPVASAANALLPHLSLLFVPVGVGVLLHTDLIMLAGWTLLAVLTLSTWIGMVVTALVLRALWQRSSQGETDE
;
A
#
# COMPACT_ATOMS: atom_id res chain seq x y z
N MET A 1 -8.55 24.91 -1.57
CA MET A 1 -7.22 25.08 -2.21
C MET A 1 -6.19 24.10 -1.66
N THR A 2 -6.21 23.78 -0.37
CA THR A 2 -5.23 22.88 0.25
C THR A 2 -5.22 21.47 -0.33
N ALA A 3 -6.39 20.88 -0.59
CA ALA A 3 -6.52 19.57 -1.25
C ALA A 3 -5.82 19.53 -2.63
N LEU A 4 -5.92 20.59 -3.44
CA LEU A 4 -5.26 20.66 -4.74
C LEU A 4 -3.73 20.72 -4.59
N LYS A 5 -3.24 21.50 -3.61
CA LYS A 5 -1.81 21.56 -3.28
C LYS A 5 -1.29 20.20 -2.80
N GLY A 6 -2.07 19.50 -1.96
CA GLY A 6 -1.73 18.14 -1.53
C GLY A 6 -1.71 17.14 -2.67
N PHE A 7 -2.70 17.22 -3.57
CA PHE A 7 -2.76 16.36 -4.75
C PHE A 7 -1.56 16.58 -5.67
N ALA A 8 -1.17 17.84 -5.89
CA ALA A 8 0.05 18.18 -6.63
C ALA A 8 1.30 17.57 -5.99
N TRP A 9 1.42 17.64 -4.65
CA TRP A 9 2.51 16.96 -3.95
C TRP A 9 2.52 15.46 -4.18
N VAL A 10 1.37 14.78 -4.01
CA VAL A 10 1.26 13.34 -4.26
C VAL A 10 1.69 12.99 -5.70
N LEU A 11 1.25 13.76 -6.70
CA LEU A 11 1.66 13.54 -8.09
C LEU A 11 3.14 13.81 -8.34
N ILE A 12 3.72 14.85 -7.73
CA ILE A 12 5.16 15.15 -7.87
C ILE A 12 6.00 13.98 -7.36
N PHE A 13 5.68 13.46 -6.17
CA PHE A 13 6.38 12.31 -5.62
C PHE A 13 6.15 11.03 -6.43
N GLN A 14 4.94 10.82 -6.96
CA GLN A 14 4.63 9.72 -7.87
C GLN A 14 5.46 9.78 -9.16
N CYS A 15 5.56 10.96 -9.80
CA CYS A 15 6.38 11.15 -10.99
C CYS A 15 7.88 10.99 -10.69
N ALA A 16 8.36 11.53 -9.56
CA ALA A 16 9.75 11.36 -9.15
C ALA A 16 10.08 9.87 -8.89
N GLY A 17 9.19 9.15 -8.22
CA GLY A 17 9.33 7.71 -7.99
C GLY A 17 9.35 6.90 -9.29
N GLU A 18 8.53 7.27 -10.27
CA GLU A 18 8.53 6.66 -11.60
C GLU A 18 9.83 6.90 -12.36
N ILE A 19 10.36 8.13 -12.35
CA ILE A 19 11.65 8.46 -12.97
C ILE A 19 12.77 7.63 -12.31
N ILE A 20 12.78 7.54 -10.99
CA ILE A 20 13.78 6.74 -10.26
C ILE A 20 13.63 5.25 -10.57
N ALA A 21 12.40 4.72 -10.63
CA ALA A 21 12.17 3.32 -10.97
C ALA A 21 12.75 2.95 -12.33
N GLN A 22 12.63 3.84 -13.32
CA GLN A 22 13.22 3.63 -14.64
C GLN A 22 14.74 3.63 -14.61
N VAL A 23 15.37 4.49 -13.79
CA VAL A 23 16.83 4.51 -13.61
C VAL A 23 17.36 3.26 -12.90
N VAL A 24 16.61 2.74 -11.92
CA VAL A 24 16.98 1.53 -11.14
C VAL A 24 16.53 0.23 -11.84
N SER A 25 16.38 0.25 -13.18
CA SER A 25 16.01 -0.91 -14.01
C SER A 25 14.68 -1.60 -13.65
N GLY A 26 13.76 -0.89 -13.00
CA GLY A 26 12.42 -1.39 -12.71
C GLY A 26 12.35 -2.45 -11.60
N LEU A 27 13.36 -2.57 -10.74
CA LEU A 27 13.31 -3.51 -9.60
C LEU A 27 12.05 -3.30 -8.75
N TRP A 28 11.69 -2.03 -8.51
CA TRP A 28 10.56 -1.65 -7.69
C TRP A 28 9.55 -0.82 -8.49
N PRO A 29 8.24 -0.99 -8.26
CA PRO A 29 7.23 -0.16 -8.90
C PRO A 29 7.40 1.32 -8.52
N GLY A 30 7.35 2.22 -9.50
CA GLY A 30 7.43 3.67 -9.30
C GLY A 30 6.53 4.23 -8.19
N PRO A 31 5.25 3.81 -8.09
CA PRO A 31 4.37 4.23 -6.99
C PRO A 31 4.88 3.90 -5.59
N VAL A 32 5.57 2.77 -5.41
CA VAL A 32 6.12 2.37 -4.11
C VAL A 32 7.28 3.29 -3.73
N ILE A 33 8.15 3.61 -4.69
CA ILE A 33 9.26 4.55 -4.48
C ILE A 33 8.72 5.94 -4.15
N GLY A 34 7.73 6.42 -4.91
CA GLY A 34 7.09 7.72 -4.66
C GLY A 34 6.44 7.80 -3.27
N MET A 35 5.78 6.71 -2.83
CA MET A 35 5.20 6.61 -1.49
C MET A 35 6.27 6.69 -0.40
N LEU A 36 7.40 5.98 -0.55
CA LEU A 36 8.50 6.03 0.42
C LEU A 36 9.12 7.43 0.49
N MET A 37 9.33 8.08 -0.65
CA MET A 37 9.83 9.46 -0.69
C MET A 37 8.86 10.44 -0.02
N LEU A 38 7.56 10.32 -0.30
CA LEU A 38 6.53 11.14 0.32
C LEU A 38 6.48 10.91 1.84
N ALA A 39 6.61 9.65 2.30
CA ALA A 39 6.66 9.33 3.73
C ALA A 39 7.83 10.00 4.44
N LEU A 40 9.02 10.01 3.82
CA LEU A 40 10.18 10.75 4.32
C LEU A 40 9.95 12.27 4.32
N ALA A 41 9.35 12.81 3.24
CA ALA A 41 9.05 14.23 3.13
C ALA A 41 8.01 14.72 4.14
N LEU A 42 7.15 13.83 4.64
CA LEU A 42 6.16 14.11 5.68
C LEU A 42 6.78 14.41 7.06
N ALA A 43 8.08 14.16 7.22
CA ALA A 43 8.85 14.69 8.34
C ALA A 43 8.78 16.23 8.41
N TRP A 44 8.59 16.90 7.27
CA TRP A 44 8.39 18.35 7.21
C TRP A 44 6.93 18.72 7.50
N PRO A 45 6.63 19.39 8.64
CA PRO A 45 5.25 19.67 9.07
C PRO A 45 4.35 20.40 8.05
N PRO A 46 4.85 21.36 7.24
CA PRO A 46 4.03 22.07 6.25
C PRO A 46 3.43 21.17 5.16
N LEU A 47 4.00 19.98 4.91
CA LEU A 47 3.46 19.05 3.92
C LEU A 47 2.26 18.25 4.43
N ARG A 48 2.10 18.14 5.76
CA ARG A 48 1.12 17.25 6.39
C ARG A 48 -0.32 17.66 6.10
N GLU A 49 -0.64 18.93 6.33
CA GLU A 49 -2.02 19.43 6.18
C GLU A 49 -2.51 19.40 4.72
N PRO A 50 -1.72 19.82 3.72
CA PRO A 50 -2.10 19.66 2.32
C PRO A 50 -2.28 18.21 1.90
N VAL A 51 -1.31 17.35 2.20
CA VAL A 51 -1.36 15.93 1.80
C VAL A 51 -2.51 15.21 2.48
N ALA A 52 -2.76 15.47 3.76
CA ALA A 52 -3.92 14.91 4.48
C ALA A 52 -5.25 15.39 3.88
N SER A 53 -5.35 16.67 3.52
CA SER A 53 -6.54 17.22 2.85
C SER A 53 -6.81 16.53 1.50
N ALA A 54 -5.77 16.26 0.71
CA ALA A 54 -5.89 15.53 -0.55
C ALA A 54 -6.26 14.05 -0.33
N ALA A 55 -5.62 13.38 0.63
CA ALA A 55 -5.92 11.99 0.97
C ALA A 55 -7.38 11.85 1.42
N ASN A 56 -7.86 12.70 2.33
CA ASN A 56 -9.25 12.68 2.79
C ASN A 56 -10.27 12.93 1.68
N ALA A 57 -9.91 13.70 0.65
CA ALA A 57 -10.75 13.88 -0.52
C ALA A 57 -10.75 12.66 -1.46
N LEU A 58 -9.63 11.92 -1.56
CA LEU A 58 -9.48 10.75 -2.42
C LEU A 58 -10.02 9.46 -1.80
N LEU A 59 -9.88 9.28 -0.48
CA LEU A 59 -10.27 8.06 0.24
C LEU A 59 -11.71 7.59 -0.08
N PRO A 60 -12.73 8.47 -0.06
CA PRO A 60 -14.10 8.10 -0.42
C PRO A 60 -14.27 7.62 -1.87
N HIS A 61 -13.35 8.00 -2.75
CA HIS A 61 -13.39 7.72 -4.19
C HIS A 61 -12.34 6.70 -4.62
N LEU A 62 -11.63 6.04 -3.69
CA LEU A 62 -10.60 5.04 -4.03
C LEU A 62 -11.14 3.87 -4.85
N SER A 63 -12.42 3.52 -4.69
CA SER A 63 -13.05 2.49 -5.53
C SER A 63 -12.92 2.82 -7.02
N LEU A 64 -13.06 4.09 -7.42
CA LEU A 64 -12.88 4.54 -8.80
C LEU A 64 -11.44 4.37 -9.29
N LEU A 65 -10.44 4.49 -8.40
CA LEU A 65 -9.03 4.28 -8.76
C LEU A 65 -8.68 2.79 -8.94
N PHE A 66 -9.44 1.89 -8.33
CA PHE A 66 -9.26 0.44 -8.48
C PHE A 66 -10.01 -0.15 -9.69
N VAL A 67 -11.05 0.53 -10.18
CA VAL A 67 -11.82 0.09 -11.35
C VAL A 67 -10.92 -0.18 -12.57
N PRO A 68 -9.99 0.71 -12.98
CA PRO A 68 -9.13 0.46 -14.14
C PRO A 68 -8.30 -0.82 -14.03
N VAL A 69 -7.76 -1.10 -12.84
CA VAL A 69 -6.99 -2.32 -12.56
C VAL A 69 -7.90 -3.55 -12.67
N GLY A 70 -9.11 -3.49 -12.09
CA GLY A 70 -10.09 -4.58 -12.18
C GLY A 70 -10.54 -4.87 -13.61
N VAL A 71 -10.80 -3.83 -14.40
CA VAL A 71 -11.19 -3.97 -15.82
C VAL A 71 -10.05 -4.58 -16.65
N GLY A 72 -8.80 -4.22 -16.38
CA GLY A 72 -7.64 -4.83 -17.04
C GLY A 72 -7.53 -6.35 -16.81
N VAL A 73 -7.88 -6.80 -15.60
CA VAL A 73 -7.93 -8.23 -15.26
C VAL A 73 -9.07 -8.94 -16.02
N LEU A 74 -10.24 -8.30 -16.12
CA LEU A 74 -11.40 -8.85 -16.85
C LEU A 74 -11.11 -9.06 -18.35
N LEU A 75 -10.17 -8.35 -18.96
CA LEU A 75 -9.74 -8.63 -20.34
C LEU A 75 -9.14 -10.03 -20.52
N HIS A 76 -8.68 -10.67 -19.44
CA HIS A 76 -8.15 -12.03 -19.42
C HIS A 76 -9.17 -13.04 -18.85
N THR A 77 -10.42 -12.93 -19.30
CA THR A 77 -11.54 -13.73 -18.78
C THR A 77 -11.29 -15.24 -18.90
N ASP A 78 -10.63 -15.71 -19.96
CA ASP A 78 -10.37 -17.14 -20.18
C ASP A 78 -9.52 -17.77 -19.07
N LEU A 79 -8.49 -17.06 -18.60
CA LEU A 79 -7.64 -17.49 -17.48
C LEU A 79 -8.43 -17.53 -16.17
N ILE A 80 -9.33 -16.55 -15.97
CA ILE A 80 -10.17 -16.46 -14.78
C ILE A 80 -11.23 -17.57 -14.78
N MET A 81 -11.81 -17.92 -15.93
CA MET A 81 -12.77 -19.02 -16.00
C MET A 81 -12.11 -20.37 -15.72
N LEU A 82 -10.88 -20.58 -16.19
CA LEU A 82 -10.15 -21.83 -15.99
C LEU A 82 -9.61 -21.99 -14.57
N ALA A 83 -9.02 -20.93 -14.01
CA ALA A 83 -8.28 -20.98 -12.75
C ALA A 83 -8.91 -20.17 -11.61
N GLY A 84 -10.06 -19.52 -11.82
CA GLY A 84 -10.66 -18.58 -10.86
C GLY A 84 -10.98 -19.20 -9.51
N TRP A 85 -11.49 -20.43 -9.49
CA TRP A 85 -11.73 -21.16 -8.24
C TRP A 85 -10.44 -21.47 -7.48
N THR A 86 -9.39 -21.88 -8.20
CA THR A 86 -8.06 -22.11 -7.61
C THR A 86 -7.47 -20.81 -7.08
N LEU A 87 -7.55 -19.71 -7.84
CA LEU A 87 -7.10 -18.39 -7.41
C LEU A 87 -7.84 -17.93 -6.14
N LEU A 88 -9.17 -18.08 -6.10
CA LEU A 88 -9.98 -17.70 -4.94
C LEU A 88 -9.61 -18.51 -3.70
N ALA A 89 -9.43 -19.82 -3.85
CA ALA A 89 -9.03 -20.70 -2.75
C ALA A 89 -7.62 -20.34 -2.24
N VAL A 90 -6.65 -20.19 -3.14
CA VAL A 90 -5.27 -19.85 -2.79
C VAL A 90 -5.19 -18.48 -2.11
N LEU A 91 -5.84 -17.46 -2.66
CA LEU A 91 -5.82 -16.10 -2.09
C LEU A 91 -6.47 -16.06 -0.70
N THR A 92 -7.61 -16.74 -0.53
CA THR A 92 -8.33 -16.74 0.75
C THR A 92 -7.52 -17.48 1.80
N LEU A 93 -7.02 -18.68 1.47
CA LEU A 93 -6.26 -19.51 2.39
C LEU A 93 -4.91 -18.87 2.73
N SER A 94 -4.18 -18.31 1.77
CA SER A 94 -2.90 -17.64 2.03
C SER A 94 -3.07 -16.40 2.90
N THR A 95 -4.14 -15.63 2.69
CA THR A 95 -4.45 -14.45 3.50
C THR A 95 -4.77 -14.85 4.94
N TRP A 96 -5.60 -15.88 5.12
CA TRP A 96 -5.92 -16.42 6.45
C TRP A 96 -4.69 -16.95 7.18
N ILE A 97 -3.89 -17.77 6.51
CA ILE A 97 -2.65 -18.30 7.07
C ILE A 97 -1.71 -17.16 7.44
N GLY A 98 -1.52 -16.18 6.54
CA GLY A 98 -0.68 -15.01 6.80
C GLY A 98 -1.15 -14.21 8.02
N MET A 99 -2.45 -13.98 8.17
CA MET A 99 -3.02 -13.31 9.35
C MET A 99 -2.80 -14.10 10.63
N VAL A 100 -3.05 -15.41 10.62
CA VAL A 100 -2.82 -16.28 11.79
C VAL A 100 -1.36 -16.29 12.20
N VAL A 101 -0.44 -16.48 11.24
CA VAL A 101 1.01 -16.46 11.51
C VAL A 101 1.44 -15.11 12.07
N THR A 102 0.99 -14.01 11.48
CA THR A 102 1.29 -12.65 11.97
C THR A 102 0.79 -12.45 13.40
N ALA A 103 -0.44 -12.89 13.70
CA ALA A 103 -1.00 -12.81 15.04
C ALA A 103 -0.22 -13.65 16.07
N LEU A 104 0.20 -14.87 15.70
CA LEU A 104 1.01 -15.74 16.56
C LEU A 104 2.40 -15.14 16.83
N VAL A 105 3.06 -14.61 15.80
CA VAL A 105 4.37 -13.95 15.94
C VAL A 105 4.27 -12.73 16.85
N LEU A 106 3.28 -11.87 16.65
CA LEU A 106 3.05 -10.70 17.51
C LEU A 106 2.77 -11.11 18.95
N ARG A 107 1.95 -12.15 19.17
CA ARG A 107 1.66 -12.68 20.50
C ARG A 107 2.93 -13.22 21.18
N ALA A 108 3.77 -13.94 20.45
CA ALA A 108 5.02 -14.48 20.98
C ALA A 108 6.02 -13.37 21.37
N LEU A 109 6.14 -12.33 20.55
CA LEU A 109 7.00 -11.17 20.84
C LEU A 109 6.50 -10.39 22.07
N TRP A 110 5.19 -10.18 22.18
CA TRP A 110 4.58 -9.48 23.34
C TRP A 110 4.73 -10.26 24.65
N GLN A 111 4.56 -11.58 24.61
CA GLN A 111 4.74 -12.43 25.80
C GLN A 111 6.19 -12.45 26.27
N ARG A 112 7.15 -12.28 25.36
CA ARG A 112 8.58 -12.23 25.69
C ARG A 112 8.98 -10.88 26.30
N SER A 113 8.34 -9.78 25.89
CA SER A 113 8.58 -8.48 26.54
C SER A 113 7.97 -8.39 27.94
N SER A 114 6.87 -9.10 28.23
CA SER A 114 6.26 -9.07 29.58
C SER A 114 6.95 -9.94 30.63
N GLN A 115 7.81 -10.89 30.22
CA GLN A 115 8.58 -11.74 31.16
C GLN A 115 9.90 -11.09 31.60
N GLY A 116 10.38 -10.06 30.87
CA GLY A 116 11.60 -9.33 31.22
C GLY A 116 11.44 -8.27 32.31
N GLU A 117 10.20 -8.02 32.78
CA GLU A 117 9.89 -6.95 33.76
C GLU A 117 9.55 -7.50 35.17
N THR A 118 9.64 -8.83 35.36
CA THR A 118 9.37 -9.52 36.64
C THR A 118 10.62 -10.08 37.32
N ASP A 119 11.80 -9.87 36.73
CA ASP A 119 13.10 -10.34 37.26
C ASP A 119 14.01 -9.18 37.76
N GLU A 120 13.49 -7.96 37.90
CA GLU A 120 14.13 -6.87 38.70
C GLU A 120 13.41 -6.69 40.05
#